data_AF-A0AAE4M4A5-F1
#
_entry.id   AF-A0AAE4M4A5-F1
#
_cell.length_a   1.000
_cell.length_b   1.000
_cell.length_c   1.000
_cell.angle_alpha   90.00
_cell.angle_beta   90.00
_cell.angle_gamma   90.00
#
_symmetry.space_group_name_H-M   'P 1'
#
loop_
_entity.id
_entity.type
_entity.pdbx_description
1 polymer ?
#
loop_
_entity_poly.entity_id
_entity_poly.type
_entity_poly.pdbx_seq_one_letter_code
_entity_poly.pdbx_strand_id
1 'polypeptide(L)'
;MTGSKNFVLSLPNEVREELDDRIRKHAYGRCTEISDWLKSIGIKTSRSAVARYEKVLKERDGVKEAAGSLGATVRSSVPGGELASLYQELGELEFRRAELLEQIRDLME
;
A
#
# COMPACT_ATOMS: atom_id res chain seq x y z
N MET A 1 11.21 17.31 13.74
CA MET A 1 10.21 16.25 13.96
C MET A 1 10.92 15.02 14.48
N THR A 2 10.58 14.61 15.70
CA THR A 2 11.33 13.65 16.53
C THR A 2 11.30 12.26 15.90
N GLY A 3 12.47 11.78 15.43
CA GLY A 3 12.65 10.43 14.90
C GLY A 3 12.23 9.41 15.94
N SER A 4 11.02 8.87 15.78
CA SER A 4 10.51 7.81 16.65
C SER A 4 11.42 6.61 16.48
N LYS A 5 12.15 6.24 17.53
CA LYS A 5 12.98 5.03 17.59
C LYS A 5 12.17 3.86 17.03
N ASN A 6 12.57 3.35 15.86
CA ASN A 6 11.92 2.21 15.24
C ASN A 6 12.22 0.99 16.12
N PHE A 7 11.20 0.42 16.79
CA PHE A 7 11.36 -0.72 17.70
C PHE A 7 11.99 -1.93 17.00
N VAL A 8 11.91 -1.98 15.67
CA VAL A 8 12.53 -3.00 14.84
C VAL A 8 14.07 -2.98 14.89
N LEU A 9 14.68 -1.83 15.19
CA LEU A 9 16.13 -1.72 15.39
C LEU A 9 16.60 -2.40 16.67
N SER A 10 15.72 -2.56 17.67
CA SER A 10 16.01 -3.29 18.90
C SER A 10 15.69 -4.78 18.84
N LEU A 11 15.20 -5.28 17.70
CA LEU A 11 14.89 -6.70 17.53
C LEU A 11 16.14 -7.50 17.14
N PRO A 12 16.29 -8.74 17.65
CA PRO A 12 17.21 -9.71 17.06
C PRO A 12 16.88 -9.95 15.58
N ASN A 13 17.89 -10.30 14.77
CA ASN A 13 17.70 -10.50 13.32
C ASN A 13 16.64 -11.56 13.03
N GLU A 14 16.66 -12.69 13.73
CA GLU A 14 15.68 -13.77 13.57
C GLU A 14 14.23 -13.30 13.78
N VAL A 15 14.01 -12.47 14.80
CA VAL A 15 12.67 -11.93 15.11
C VAL A 15 12.25 -10.89 14.07
N ARG A 16 13.20 -10.15 13.50
CA ARG A 16 12.92 -9.19 12.43
C ARG A 16 12.50 -9.90 11.15
N GLU A 17 13.17 -10.99 10.79
CA GLU A 17 12.82 -11.79 9.61
C GLU A 17 11.42 -12.40 9.76
N GLU A 18 11.13 -13.02 10.92
CA GLU A 18 9.79 -13.56 11.22
C GLU A 18 8.70 -12.47 11.23
N LEU A 19 9.03 -11.26 11.70
CA LEU A 19 8.13 -10.11 11.63
C LEU A 19 7.82 -9.73 10.18
N ASP A 20 8.83 -9.62 9.32
CA ASP A 20 8.67 -9.28 7.90
C ASP A 20 7.80 -10.32 7.19
N ASP A 21 8.04 -11.60 7.44
CA ASP A 21 7.29 -12.71 6.83
C ASP A 21 5.82 -12.73 7.28
N ARG A 22 5.55 -12.47 8.56
CA ARG A 22 4.18 -12.32 9.05
C ARG A 22 3.45 -11.17 8.40
N ILE A 23 4.10 -10.01 8.29
CA ILE A 23 3.51 -8.83 7.64
C ILE A 23 3.14 -9.15 6.19
N ARG A 24 4.06 -9.78 5.44
CA ARG A 24 3.83 -10.17 4.04
C ARG A 24 2.71 -11.20 3.91
N LYS A 25 2.71 -12.22 4.77
CA LYS A 25 1.66 -13.26 4.81
C LYS A 25 0.27 -12.67 5.03
N HIS A 26 0.19 -11.57 5.77
CA HIS A 26 -1.06 -10.86 6.04
C HIS A 26 -1.34 -9.68 5.08
N ALA A 27 -0.60 -9.58 3.98
CA ALA A 27 -0.76 -8.53 2.97
C ALA A 27 -0.80 -7.11 3.55
N TYR A 28 -0.01 -6.84 4.59
CA TYR A 28 0.13 -5.50 5.20
C TYR A 28 -1.16 -4.92 5.82
N GLY A 29 -2.02 -5.75 6.42
CA GLY A 29 -3.33 -5.32 6.93
C GLY A 29 -3.65 -5.68 8.38
N ARG A 30 -2.78 -6.37 9.11
CA ARG A 30 -3.10 -6.97 10.42
C ARG A 30 -2.25 -6.47 11.57
N CYS A 31 -2.06 -5.15 11.66
CA CYS A 31 -1.19 -4.51 12.66
C CYS A 31 -1.50 -4.91 14.11
N THR A 32 -2.77 -5.13 14.44
CA THR A 32 -3.21 -5.51 15.80
C THR A 32 -2.74 -6.91 16.16
N GLU A 33 -2.99 -7.89 15.28
CA GLU A 33 -2.56 -9.28 15.49
C GLU A 33 -1.04 -9.39 15.56
N ILE A 34 -0.33 -8.66 14.70
CA ILE A 34 1.14 -8.62 14.71
C ILE A 34 1.66 -7.96 15.99
N SER A 35 1.01 -6.89 16.45
CA SER A 35 1.35 -6.26 17.73
C SER A 35 1.13 -7.19 18.92
N ASP A 36 0.10 -8.03 18.90
CA ASP A 36 -0.20 -8.95 19.99
C ASP A 36 0.74 -10.16 19.99
N TRP A 37 1.12 -10.65 18.81
CA TRP A 37 2.20 -11.64 18.69
C TRP A 37 3.52 -11.10 19.24
N LEU A 38 3.93 -9.89 18.88
CA LEU A 38 5.14 -9.26 19.41
C LEU A 38 5.10 -9.18 20.95
N LYS A 39 3.94 -8.83 21.53
CA LYS A 39 3.77 -8.83 23.00
C LYS A 39 3.89 -10.24 23.60
N SER A 40 3.35 -11.27 22.93
CA SER A 40 3.43 -12.65 23.41
C SER A 40 4.85 -13.19 23.52
N ILE A 41 5.78 -12.66 22.69
CA ILE A 41 7.21 -12.99 22.73
C ILE A 41 8.04 -11.99 23.55
N GLY A 42 7.38 -11.15 24.36
CA GLY A 42 8.02 -10.23 25.30
C GLY A 42 8.41 -8.86 24.73
N ILE A 43 8.04 -8.55 23.49
CA ILE A 43 8.38 -7.27 22.85
C ILE A 43 7.28 -6.24 23.10
N LYS A 44 7.64 -5.13 23.74
CA LYS A 44 6.74 -4.00 23.96
C LYS A 44 6.63 -3.17 22.68
N THR A 45 5.49 -3.28 22.01
CA THR A 45 5.15 -2.44 20.87
C THR A 45 3.68 -2.01 20.90
N SER A 46 3.32 -1.09 20.01
CA SER A 46 1.94 -0.64 19.81
C SER A 46 1.49 -0.91 18.38
N ARG A 47 0.18 -1.04 18.17
CA ARG A 47 -0.42 -1.13 16.84
C ARG A 47 0.09 -0.04 15.89
N SER A 48 0.19 1.20 16.36
CA SER A 48 0.66 2.35 15.57
C SER A 48 2.15 2.31 15.25
N ALA A 49 2.97 1.63 16.06
CA ALA A 49 4.37 1.38 15.74
C ALA A 49 4.49 0.31 14.65
N VAL A 50 3.70 -0.78 14.75
CA VAL A 50 3.64 -1.83 13.73
C VAL A 50 3.15 -1.26 12.40
N ALA A 51 2.06 -0.48 12.38
CA ALA A 51 1.52 0.13 11.16
C ALA A 51 2.54 1.04 10.44
N ARG A 52 3.35 1.79 11.20
CA ARG A 52 4.43 2.61 10.64
C ARG A 52 5.52 1.75 10.02
N TYR A 53 5.89 0.65 10.68
CA TYR A 53 6.86 -0.29 10.15
C TYR A 53 6.34 -0.99 8.89
N GLU A 54 5.09 -1.45 8.90
CA GLU A 54 4.40 -2.05 7.76
C GLU A 54 4.44 -1.15 6.53
N LYS A 55 4.18 0.15 6.69
CA LYS A 55 4.27 1.12 5.60
C LYS A 55 5.69 1.16 4.99
N VAL A 56 6.72 1.24 5.83
CA VAL A 56 8.13 1.27 5.37
C VAL A 56 8.52 -0.04 4.69
N LEU A 57 8.10 -1.18 5.25
CA LEU A 57 8.35 -2.49 4.67
C LEU A 57 7.67 -2.65 3.31
N LYS A 58 6.42 -2.19 3.20
CA LYS A 58 5.63 -2.19 1.96
C LYS A 58 6.27 -1.34 0.87
N GLU A 59 6.77 -0.15 1.23
CA GLU A 59 7.55 0.72 0.34
C GLU A 59 8.85 0.03 -0.13
N ARG A 60 9.57 -0.62 0.79
CA ARG A 60 10.81 -1.39 0.47
C ARG A 60 10.54 -2.56 -0.47
N ASP A 61 9.44 -3.27 -0.25
CA ASP A 61 9.03 -4.43 -1.05
C ASP A 61 8.43 -4.00 -2.41
N GLY A 62 8.38 -2.69 -2.71
CA GLY A 62 7.89 -2.16 -4.00
C GLY A 62 6.37 -2.25 -4.17
N VAL A 63 5.64 -2.60 -3.11
CA VAL A 63 4.18 -2.66 -3.10
C VAL A 63 3.66 -1.24 -3.00
N LYS A 64 3.46 -0.61 -4.16
CA LYS A 64 2.82 0.69 -4.23
C LYS A 64 1.36 0.55 -3.86
N GLU A 65 1.00 0.89 -2.62
CA GLU A 65 -0.31 1.49 -2.46
C GLU A 65 -0.28 2.84 -3.14
N ALA A 66 -1.34 3.17 -3.86
CA ALA A 66 -1.64 4.55 -4.21
C ALA A 66 -1.74 5.34 -2.91
N ALA A 67 -0.60 5.79 -2.41
CA ALA A 67 -0.47 6.37 -1.09
C ALA A 67 -1.24 7.69 -1.05
N GLY A 68 -2.39 7.67 -0.35
CA GLY A 68 -2.95 8.86 0.26
C GLY A 68 -3.55 9.91 -0.66
N SER A 69 -4.10 9.55 -1.81
CA SER A 69 -5.11 10.42 -2.43
C SER A 69 -6.50 9.93 -2.03
N LEU A 70 -7.39 10.88 -1.78
CA LEU A 70 -8.84 10.72 -1.65
C LEU A 70 -9.46 9.70 -2.63
N GLY A 71 -8.78 9.33 -3.72
CA GLY A 71 -9.20 8.37 -4.73
C GLY A 71 -9.34 6.91 -4.27
N ALA A 72 -8.56 6.43 -3.29
CA ALA A 72 -8.68 5.02 -2.86
C ALA A 72 -10.02 4.73 -2.14
N THR A 73 -10.50 5.69 -1.34
CA THR A 73 -11.81 5.59 -0.67
C THR A 73 -12.97 5.82 -1.65
N VAL A 74 -12.78 6.67 -2.67
CA VAL A 74 -13.79 6.89 -3.71
C VAL A 74 -13.97 5.66 -4.60
N ARG A 75 -12.90 4.91 -4.94
CA ARG A 75 -13.01 3.66 -5.73
C ARG A 75 -13.81 2.56 -5.03
N SER A 76 -13.81 2.52 -3.70
CA SER A 76 -14.67 1.61 -2.90
C SER A 76 -16.16 2.00 -2.95
N SER A 77 -16.47 3.23 -3.38
CA SER A 77 -17.83 3.78 -3.39
C SER A 77 -18.58 3.56 -4.71
N VAL A 78 -17.92 3.00 -5.73
CA VAL A 78 -18.56 2.68 -7.03
C VAL A 78 -19.25 1.31 -6.91
N PRO A 79 -20.55 1.19 -7.24
CA PRO A 79 -21.23 -0.10 -7.31
C PRO A 79 -20.49 -1.00 -8.32
N GLY A 80 -19.87 -2.08 -7.84
CA GLY A 80 -19.04 -2.98 -8.67
C GLY A 80 -17.55 -3.03 -8.31
N GLY A 81 -17.09 -2.19 -7.38
CA GLY A 81 -15.77 -2.31 -6.76
C GLY A 81 -14.59 -2.03 -7.70
N GLU A 82 -13.46 -2.70 -7.43
CA GLU A 82 -12.18 -2.47 -8.13
C GLU A 82 -12.27 -2.75 -9.63
N LEU A 83 -12.99 -3.79 -10.05
CA LEU A 83 -13.17 -4.15 -11.46
C LEU A 83 -13.92 -3.07 -12.25
N ALA A 84 -14.98 -2.51 -11.68
CA ALA A 84 -15.72 -1.41 -12.30
C ALA A 84 -14.85 -0.15 -12.45
N SER A 85 -13.99 0.11 -11.45
CA SER A 85 -13.03 1.21 -11.51
C SER A 85 -11.98 1.00 -12.60
N LEU A 86 -11.50 -0.23 -12.79
CA LEU A 86 -10.56 -0.57 -13.87
C LEU A 86 -11.19 -0.42 -15.25
N TYR A 87 -12.45 -0.81 -15.43
CA TYR A 87 -13.15 -0.61 -16.71
C TYR A 87 -13.38 0.87 -17.03
N GLN A 88 -13.69 1.68 -16.02
CA GLN A 88 -13.82 3.13 -16.18
C GLN A 88 -12.48 3.75 -16.61
N GLU A 89 -11.39 3.41 -15.92
CA GLU A 89 -10.04 3.91 -16.23
C GLU A 89 -9.58 3.47 -17.65
N LEU A 90 -9.92 2.24 -18.06
CA LEU A 90 -9.67 1.75 -19.42
C LEU A 90 -10.42 2.58 -20.48
N GLY A 91 -11.71 2.88 -20.25
CA GLY A 91 -12.51 3.67 -21.20
C GLY A 91 -11.97 5.09 -21.39
N GLU A 92 -11.54 5.75 -20.31
CA GLU A 92 -10.93 7.08 -20.36
C GLU A 92 -9.63 7.08 -21.16
N LEU A 93 -8.80 6.04 -21.01
CA LEU A 93 -7.57 5.88 -21.78
C LEU A 93 -7.83 5.67 -23.26
N GLU A 94 -8.83 4.85 -23.62
CA GLU A 94 -9.20 4.62 -25.02
C GLU A 94 -9.72 5.88 -25.70
N PHE A 95 -10.55 6.66 -25.00
CA PHE A 95 -11.02 7.94 -25.50
C PHE A 95 -9.86 8.91 -25.74
N ARG A 96 -8.98 9.05 -24.76
CA ARG A 96 -7.81 9.94 -24.89
C ARG A 96 -6.86 9.49 -26.00
N ARG A 97 -6.72 8.19 -26.23
CA ARG A 97 -5.98 7.65 -27.37
C ARG A 97 -6.61 8.09 -28.70
N ALA A 98 -7.94 8.06 -28.81
CA ALA A 98 -8.62 8.50 -30.02
C ALA A 98 -8.39 10.00 -30.28
N GLU A 99 -8.49 10.85 -29.24
CA GLU A 99 -8.19 12.29 -29.36
C GLU A 99 -6.75 12.55 -29.81
N LEU A 100 -5.78 11.82 -29.23
CA LEU A 100 -4.38 11.96 -29.62
C LEU A 100 -4.15 11.54 -31.08
N LEU A 101 -4.81 10.49 -31.55
CA LEU A 101 -4.73 10.06 -32.94
C LEU A 101 -5.34 11.09 -33.89
N GLU A 102 -6.43 11.74 -33.48
CA GLU A 102 -7.03 12.84 -34.22
C GLU A 102 -6.10 14.06 -34.30
N GLN A 103 -5.50 14.47 -33.19
CA GLN A 103 -4.49 15.54 -33.19
C GLN A 103 -3.27 15.20 -34.06
N ILE A 104 -2.81 13.94 -34.03
CA ILE A 104 -1.71 13.49 -34.89
C ILE A 104 -2.10 13.60 -36.37
N ARG A 105 -3.33 13.19 -36.72
CA ARG A 105 -3.84 13.29 -38.09
C ARG A 105 -3.89 14.75 -38.55
N ASP A 106 -4.42 15.64 -37.72
CA ASP A 106 -4.54 17.07 -38.04
C ASP A 106 -3.17 17.75 -38.17
N LEU A 107 -2.13 17.25 -37.51
CA LEU A 107 -0.75 17.72 -37.65
C LEU A 107 -0.01 17.12 -38.87
N MET A 108 -0.57 16.08 -39.49
CA MET A 108 -0.02 15.43 -40.67
C MET A 108 -0.63 15.94 -42.00
N GLU A 109 -1.75 16.66 -41.94
CA GLU A 109 -2.34 17.42 -43.06
C GLU A 109 -1.70 18.82 -43.20
#